data_AF-J8ACD0-F1
#
_entry.id   AF-J8ACD0-F1
#
_cell.length_a   1.000
_cell.length_b   1.000
_cell.length_c   1.000
_cell.angle_alpha   90.00
_cell.angle_beta   90.00
_cell.angle_gamma   90.00
#
_symmetry.space_group_name_H-M   'P 1'
#
loop_
_entity.id
_entity.type
_entity.pdbx_description
1 polymer ?
#
loop_
_entity_poly.entity_id
_entity_poly.type
_entity_poly.pdbx_seq_one_letter_code
_entity_poly.pdbx_strand_id
1 'polypeptide(L)'
;MQIAVELAKTHEVTMSISHPLTFLPLHLFRKSIFNWLEKIGLLYAEINTKRGRWFQKRKDPIFGFEGKELIRNGAIKLQKKVVSASGNNIMFQNGDTYSAESIIWSTGFMQDYKWIEIEKAVNEKGFPNHIKGISPVRGLYYIGLPWQSQRGSALICGVGKDAAYLLSEIKKIDQ
;
A
#
# COMPACT_ATOMS: atom_id res chain seq x y z
N MET A 1 -10.95 2.32 4.46
CA MET A 1 -12.14 1.64 3.90
C MET A 1 -12.75 0.66 4.88
N GLN A 2 -12.03 -0.37 5.33
CA GLN A 2 -12.61 -1.40 6.22
C GLN A 2 -13.26 -0.81 7.49
N ILE A 3 -12.58 0.15 8.16
CA ILE A 3 -13.15 0.88 9.30
C ILE A 3 -14.51 1.52 8.95
N ALA A 4 -14.61 2.17 7.78
CA ALA A 4 -15.86 2.78 7.33
C ALA A 4 -16.95 1.72 7.04
N VAL A 5 -16.59 0.57 6.48
CA VAL A 5 -17.50 -0.57 6.25
C VAL A 5 -18.05 -1.13 7.55
N GLU A 6 -17.20 -1.26 8.57
CA GLU A 6 -17.60 -1.76 9.88
C GLU A 6 -18.50 -0.76 10.63
N LEU A 7 -18.15 0.52 10.61
CA LEU A 7 -18.93 1.57 11.27
C LEU A 7 -20.27 1.85 10.58
N ALA A 8 -20.35 1.71 9.26
CA ALA A 8 -21.60 1.91 8.51
C ALA A 8 -22.70 0.90 8.90
N LYS A 9 -22.38 -0.15 9.66
CA LYS A 9 -23.36 -1.08 10.22
C LYS A 9 -24.15 -0.48 11.39
N THR A 10 -23.60 0.53 12.07
CA THR A 10 -24.15 1.06 13.33
C THR A 10 -24.20 2.58 13.39
N HIS A 11 -23.47 3.29 12.54
CA HIS A 11 -23.34 4.75 12.55
C HIS A 11 -23.50 5.34 11.15
N GLU A 12 -23.91 6.61 11.08
CA GLU A 12 -23.76 7.38 9.84
C GLU A 12 -22.28 7.63 9.56
N VAL A 13 -21.82 7.29 8.36
CA VAL A 13 -20.42 7.42 7.98
C VAL A 13 -20.27 8.36 6.79
N THR A 14 -19.53 9.44 7.01
CA THR A 14 -19.00 10.29 5.95
C THR A 14 -17.51 10.01 5.78
N MET A 15 -17.08 9.69 4.57
CA MET A 15 -15.68 9.43 4.26
C MET A 15 -15.13 10.45 3.27
N SER A 16 -14.12 11.20 3.67
CA SER A 16 -13.38 12.09 2.78
C SER A 16 -12.39 11.31 1.92
N ILE A 17 -12.37 11.60 0.62
CA ILE A 17 -11.41 11.03 -0.33
C ILE A 17 -10.68 12.12 -1.12
N SER A 18 -9.37 11.94 -1.28
CA SER A 18 -8.54 12.84 -2.10
C SER A 18 -8.34 12.35 -3.54
N HIS A 19 -8.63 11.08 -3.82
CA HIS A 19 -8.43 10.45 -5.13
C HIS A 19 -9.53 9.41 -5.40
N PRO A 20 -9.78 9.06 -6.66
CA PRO A 20 -10.72 8.00 -7.01
C PRO A 20 -10.33 6.65 -6.40
N LEU A 21 -11.32 5.92 -5.90
CA LEU A 21 -11.15 4.59 -5.32
C LEU A 21 -11.17 3.53 -6.43
N THR A 22 -10.21 2.61 -6.40
CA THR A 22 -10.16 1.44 -7.28
C THR A 22 -10.40 0.20 -6.44
N PHE A 23 -11.27 -0.71 -6.91
CA PHE A 23 -11.62 -1.93 -6.19
C PHE A 23 -11.24 -3.17 -7.00
N LEU A 24 -10.91 -4.25 -6.28
CA LEU A 24 -10.60 -5.56 -6.85
C LEU A 24 -11.25 -6.65 -5.99
N PRO A 25 -11.83 -7.72 -6.56
CA PRO A 25 -12.47 -8.75 -5.74
C PRO A 25 -11.43 -9.52 -4.91
N LEU A 26 -11.83 -10.01 -3.73
CA LEU A 26 -11.00 -10.93 -2.93
C LEU A 26 -10.87 -12.30 -3.62
N HIS A 27 -11.96 -12.77 -4.22
CA HIS A 27 -12.05 -14.05 -4.90
C HIS A 27 -12.61 -13.90 -6.31
N LEU A 28 -12.03 -14.62 -7.26
CA LEU A 28 -12.50 -14.75 -8.63
C LEU A 28 -12.53 -16.24 -9.00
N PHE A 29 -13.65 -16.73 -9.53
CA PHE A 29 -13.86 -18.17 -9.82
C PHE A 29 -13.44 -19.11 -8.67
N ARG A 30 -13.88 -18.81 -7.44
CA ARG A 30 -13.58 -19.54 -6.19
C ARG A 30 -12.10 -19.58 -5.77
N LYS A 31 -11.21 -18.87 -6.47
CA LYS A 31 -9.80 -18.72 -6.10
C LYS A 31 -9.52 -17.29 -5.66
N SER A 32 -8.59 -17.12 -4.72
CA SER A 32 -8.11 -15.79 -4.32
C SER A 32 -7.56 -15.03 -5.52
N ILE A 33 -7.76 -13.71 -5.54
CA ILE A 33 -7.17 -12.84 -6.55
C ILE A 33 -5.63 -12.91 -6.56
N PHE A 34 -5.01 -13.20 -5.42
CA PHE A 34 -3.56 -13.40 -5.34
C PHE A 34 -3.13 -14.67 -6.11
N ASN A 35 -3.92 -15.74 -6.08
CA ASN A 35 -3.66 -16.95 -6.88
C ASN A 35 -3.73 -16.63 -8.38
N TRP A 36 -4.64 -15.75 -8.78
CA TRP A 36 -4.72 -15.29 -10.17
C TRP A 36 -3.53 -14.42 -10.56
N LEU A 37 -3.16 -13.43 -9.73
CA LEU A 37 -1.99 -12.58 -9.93
C LEU A 37 -0.70 -13.40 -10.03
N GLU A 38 -0.59 -14.46 -9.23
CA GLU A 38 0.49 -15.43 -9.32
C GLU A 38 0.47 -16.19 -10.64
N LYS A 39 -0.67 -16.78 -11.02
CA LYS A 39 -0.80 -17.59 -12.24
C LYS A 39 -0.48 -16.80 -13.52
N ILE A 40 -0.87 -15.53 -13.58
CA ILE A 40 -0.53 -14.63 -14.70
C ILE A 40 0.86 -13.99 -14.56
N GLY A 41 1.56 -14.29 -13.47
CA GLY A 41 2.90 -13.84 -13.13
C GLY A 41 3.00 -12.39 -12.61
N LEU A 42 1.92 -11.63 -12.55
CA LEU A 42 1.95 -10.24 -12.06
C LEU A 42 2.44 -10.13 -10.60
N LEU A 43 2.14 -11.11 -9.75
CA LEU A 43 2.60 -11.11 -8.35
C LEU A 43 4.14 -11.16 -8.24
N TYR A 44 4.79 -11.82 -9.20
CA TYR A 44 6.24 -11.99 -9.25
C TYR A 44 6.87 -11.26 -10.45
N ALA A 45 6.21 -10.20 -10.93
CA ALA A 45 6.77 -9.37 -11.98
C ALA A 45 7.96 -8.58 -11.42
N GLU A 46 9.16 -8.86 -11.93
CA GLU A 46 10.38 -8.18 -11.50
C GLU A 46 10.38 -6.70 -11.90
N ILE A 47 10.92 -5.85 -11.03
CA ILE A 47 10.98 -4.39 -11.20
C ILE A 47 11.68 -3.96 -12.51
N ASN A 48 12.65 -4.74 -12.98
CA ASN A 48 13.44 -4.43 -14.17
C ASN A 48 12.78 -4.86 -15.49
N THR A 49 11.62 -5.51 -15.44
CA THR A 49 10.88 -5.96 -16.64
C THR A 49 9.87 -4.90 -17.11
N LYS A 50 9.51 -4.91 -18.41
CA LYS A 50 8.45 -4.04 -18.94
C LYS A 50 7.13 -4.25 -18.19
N ARG A 51 6.80 -5.50 -17.86
CA ARG A 51 5.59 -5.87 -17.10
C ARG A 51 5.62 -5.33 -15.67
N GLY A 52 6.74 -5.48 -14.96
CA GLY A 52 6.90 -4.95 -13.61
C GLY A 52 6.78 -3.42 -13.57
N ARG A 53 7.51 -2.71 -14.44
CA ARG A 53 7.42 -1.25 -14.56
C ARG A 53 6.01 -0.76 -14.90
N TRP A 54 5.28 -1.48 -15.76
CA TRP A 54 3.88 -1.17 -16.05
C TRP A 54 2.98 -1.37 -14.83
N PHE A 55 3.18 -2.46 -14.09
CA PHE A 55 2.32 -2.79 -12.95
C PHE A 55 2.60 -1.90 -11.74
N GLN A 56 3.86 -1.50 -11.52
CA GLN A 56 4.25 -0.56 -10.45
C GLN A 56 3.60 0.82 -10.58
N LYS A 57 3.24 1.25 -11.80
CA LYS A 57 2.53 2.51 -12.03
C LYS A 57 1.05 2.45 -11.63
N ARG A 58 0.51 1.26 -11.36
CA ARG A 58 -0.88 1.11 -10.92
C ARG A 58 -0.96 1.37 -9.40
N LYS A 59 -1.99 2.09 -8.98
CA LYS A 59 -2.30 2.27 -7.56
C LYS A 59 -2.78 0.95 -6.96
N ASP A 60 -2.46 0.72 -5.69
CA ASP A 60 -2.98 -0.45 -4.98
C ASP A 60 -4.51 -0.35 -4.84
N PRO A 61 -5.24 -1.40 -5.23
CA PRO A 61 -6.69 -1.40 -5.13
C PRO A 61 -7.13 -1.69 -3.69
N ILE A 62 -8.35 -1.30 -3.38
CA ILE A 62 -9.09 -1.80 -2.23
C ILE A 62 -9.59 -3.20 -2.60
N PHE A 63 -9.24 -4.19 -1.79
CA PHE A 63 -9.72 -5.55 -1.97
C PHE A 63 -11.11 -5.73 -1.33
N GLY A 64 -12.01 -6.38 -2.06
CA GLY A 64 -13.42 -6.52 -1.66
C GLY A 64 -14.33 -5.48 -2.32
N PHE A 65 -15.64 -5.76 -2.31
CA PHE A 65 -16.67 -4.88 -2.89
C PHE A 65 -17.66 -4.35 -1.86
N GLU A 66 -17.56 -4.77 -0.60
CA GLU A 66 -18.44 -4.39 0.49
C GLU A 66 -18.49 -2.85 0.64
N GLY A 67 -17.32 -2.21 0.69
CA GLY A 67 -17.25 -0.75 0.72
C GLY A 67 -17.77 -0.08 -0.54
N LYS A 68 -17.60 -0.71 -1.71
CA LYS A 68 -18.15 -0.19 -2.97
C LYS A 68 -19.67 -0.25 -2.98
N GLU A 69 -20.25 -1.32 -2.43
CA GLU A 69 -21.70 -1.50 -2.31
C GLU A 69 -22.32 -0.52 -1.31
N LEU A 70 -21.68 -0.31 -0.16
CA LEU A 70 -22.11 0.66 0.85
C LEU A 70 -21.98 2.11 0.38
N ILE A 71 -21.02 2.42 -0.48
CA ILE A 71 -20.97 3.72 -1.15
C ILE A 71 -22.13 3.84 -2.14
N ARG A 72 -22.37 2.79 -2.94
CA ARG A 72 -23.40 2.81 -3.99
C ARG A 72 -24.81 2.95 -3.43
N ASN A 73 -25.10 2.35 -2.27
CA ASN A 73 -26.41 2.41 -1.63
C ASN A 73 -26.58 3.64 -0.70
N GLY A 74 -25.54 4.47 -0.55
CA GLY A 74 -25.58 5.69 0.25
C GLY A 74 -25.31 5.52 1.76
N ALA A 75 -25.05 4.30 2.24
CA ALA A 75 -24.69 4.06 3.65
C ALA A 75 -23.35 4.70 4.03
N ILE A 76 -22.42 4.81 3.08
CA ILE A 76 -21.18 5.59 3.21
C ILE A 76 -21.28 6.79 2.26
N LYS A 77 -21.38 8.00 2.84
CA LYS A 77 -21.40 9.26 2.08
C LYS A 77 -19.97 9.67 1.75
N LEU A 78 -19.65 9.80 0.47
CA LEU A 78 -18.33 10.28 0.04
C LEU A 78 -18.29 11.80 0.01
N GLN A 79 -17.21 12.36 0.57
CA GLN A 79 -16.90 13.77 0.46
C GLN A 79 -15.52 14.00 -0.17
N LYS A 80 -15.31 15.21 -0.71
CA LYS A 80 -14.00 15.61 -1.25
C LYS A 80 -12.97 15.73 -0.12
N LYS A 81 -11.72 15.98 -0.50
CA LYS A 81 -10.61 16.17 0.45
C LYS A 81 -10.96 17.24 1.48
N VAL A 82 -10.74 16.95 2.76
CA VAL A 82 -10.81 17.95 3.84
C VAL A 82 -9.72 18.99 3.63
N VAL A 83 -10.07 20.28 3.72
CA VAL A 83 -9.15 21.41 3.58
C VAL A 83 -8.98 22.22 4.86
N SER A 84 -9.98 22.19 5.76
CA SER A 84 -9.85 22.74 7.11
C SER A 84 -10.80 22.05 8.09
N ALA A 85 -10.49 22.18 9.38
CA ALA A 85 -11.35 21.76 10.47
C ALA A 85 -11.24 22.80 11.60
N SER A 86 -12.37 23.20 12.17
CA SER A 86 -12.44 24.13 13.30
C SER A 86 -13.58 23.74 14.24
N GLY A 87 -13.24 23.42 15.50
CA GLY A 87 -14.19 22.76 16.40
C GLY A 87 -14.73 21.48 15.75
N ASN A 88 -16.05 21.38 15.65
CA ASN A 88 -16.72 20.23 15.02
C ASN A 88 -16.98 20.43 13.52
N ASN A 89 -16.66 21.60 12.97
CA ASN A 89 -16.96 21.92 11.58
C ASN A 89 -15.80 21.53 10.65
N ILE A 90 -16.09 20.71 9.65
CA ILE A 90 -15.16 20.22 8.64
C ILE A 90 -15.48 20.88 7.31
N MET A 91 -14.49 21.48 6.65
CA MET A 91 -14.63 22.05 5.32
C MET A 91 -13.96 21.16 4.27
N PHE A 92 -14.69 20.87 3.20
CA PHE A 92 -14.19 20.08 2.07
C PHE A 92 -13.77 20.98 0.91
N GLN A 93 -12.96 20.43 0.01
CA GLN A 93 -12.40 21.15 -1.13
C GLN A 93 -13.45 21.73 -2.08
N ASN A 94 -14.65 21.17 -2.11
CA ASN A 94 -15.78 21.69 -2.91
C ASN A 94 -16.54 22.84 -2.22
N GLY A 95 -16.14 23.26 -1.02
CA GLY A 95 -16.80 24.30 -0.23
C GLY A 95 -17.88 23.78 0.72
N ASP A 96 -18.26 22.50 0.62
CA ASP A 96 -19.21 21.89 1.54
C ASP A 96 -18.65 21.87 2.96
N THR A 97 -19.56 21.98 3.93
CA THR A 97 -19.25 21.87 5.36
C THR A 97 -19.99 20.70 6.00
N TYR A 98 -19.42 20.13 7.04
CA TYR A 98 -20.01 19.03 7.79
C TYR A 98 -19.65 19.12 9.27
N SER A 99 -20.66 19.04 10.13
CA SER A 99 -20.47 18.97 11.58
C SER A 99 -20.26 17.51 11.99
N ALA A 100 -19.06 17.19 12.48
CA ALA A 100 -18.71 15.85 12.94
C ALA A 100 -18.64 15.78 14.46
N GLU A 101 -19.33 14.82 15.07
CA GLU A 101 -19.22 14.53 16.51
C GLU A 101 -17.96 13.71 16.83
N SER A 102 -17.45 12.97 15.85
CA SER A 102 -16.26 12.13 15.99
C SER A 102 -15.51 12.07 14.68
N ILE A 103 -14.18 12.09 14.77
CA ILE A 103 -13.28 12.08 13.62
C ILE A 103 -12.30 10.92 13.77
N ILE A 104 -12.24 10.07 12.75
CA ILE A 104 -11.26 8.98 12.68
C ILE A 104 -10.23 9.31 11.61
N TRP A 105 -8.98 9.52 12.05
CA TRP A 105 -7.86 9.76 11.16
C TRP A 105 -7.30 8.44 10.62
N SER A 106 -7.78 8.04 9.44
CA SER A 106 -7.30 6.84 8.74
C SER A 106 -6.36 7.18 7.58
N THR A 107 -5.32 7.99 7.85
CA THR A 107 -4.40 8.54 6.83
C THR A 107 -3.30 7.58 6.38
N GLY A 108 -3.19 6.42 7.02
CA GLY A 108 -2.14 5.43 6.75
C GLY A 108 -0.79 5.83 7.36
N PHE A 109 0.29 5.25 6.83
CA PHE A 109 1.67 5.50 7.24
C PHE A 109 2.54 5.77 6.02
N MET A 110 3.70 6.39 6.24
CA MET A 110 4.75 6.54 5.23
C MET A 110 6.00 5.81 5.71
N GLN A 111 6.81 5.35 4.76
CA GLN A 111 8.09 4.76 5.09
C GLN A 111 9.06 5.88 5.47
N ASP A 112 9.79 5.68 6.56
CA ASP A 112 10.88 6.56 6.96
C ASP A 112 12.10 5.72 7.29
N TYR A 113 13.18 5.95 6.55
CA TYR A 113 14.47 5.26 6.71
C TYR A 113 15.56 6.22 7.20
N LYS A 114 15.22 7.46 7.58
CA LYS A 114 16.19 8.44 8.09
C LYS A 114 16.87 7.99 9.37
N TRP A 115 16.28 7.05 10.10
CA TRP A 115 16.87 6.43 11.29
C TRP A 115 18.11 5.56 10.96
N ILE A 116 18.33 5.20 9.69
CA ILE A 116 19.52 4.46 9.26
C ILE A 116 20.65 5.45 8.98
N GLU A 117 21.39 5.81 10.01
CA GLU A 117 22.50 6.76 9.97
C GLU A 117 23.83 6.11 9.52
N ILE A 118 23.77 5.34 8.43
CA ILE A 118 24.94 4.67 7.82
C ILE A 118 25.19 5.29 6.44
N GLU A 119 26.43 5.73 6.20
CA GLU A 119 26.80 6.31 4.91
C GLU A 119 26.47 5.34 3.76
N LYS A 120 25.85 5.86 2.69
CA LYS A 120 25.42 5.11 1.49
C LYS A 120 24.27 4.10 1.69
N ALA A 121 23.79 3.89 2.92
CA ALA A 121 22.67 2.98 3.19
C ALA A 121 21.35 3.49 2.60
N VAL A 122 21.07 4.78 2.76
CA VAL A 122 19.92 5.47 2.15
C VAL A 122 20.40 6.45 1.09
N ASN A 123 19.59 6.65 0.05
CA ASN A 123 19.85 7.64 -1.00
C ASN A 123 19.41 9.05 -0.57
N GLU A 124 19.72 10.06 -1.38
CA GLU A 124 19.36 11.47 -1.13
C GLU A 124 17.85 11.71 -0.97
N LYS A 125 17.02 10.78 -1.45
CA LYS A 125 15.55 10.84 -1.33
C LYS A 125 15.04 10.14 -0.04
N GLY A 126 15.94 9.64 0.81
CA GLY A 126 15.61 8.96 2.06
C GLY A 126 15.12 7.51 1.89
N PHE A 127 15.35 6.89 0.73
CA PHE A 127 14.99 5.48 0.48
C PHE A 127 16.23 4.58 0.58
N PRO A 128 16.08 3.31 0.98
CA PRO A 128 17.16 2.34 0.99
C PRO A 128 17.83 2.25 -0.39
N ASN A 129 19.14 2.40 -0.42
CA ASN A 129 19.94 2.23 -1.61
C ASN A 129 20.29 0.74 -1.74
N HIS A 130 19.74 0.06 -2.76
CA HIS A 130 19.95 -1.38 -2.91
C HIS A 130 19.74 -1.89 -4.33
N ILE A 131 20.27 -3.08 -4.60
CA ILE A 131 19.89 -3.91 -5.75
C ILE A 131 19.29 -5.20 -5.20
N LYS A 132 17.99 -5.42 -5.42
CA LYS A 132 17.23 -6.59 -4.90
C LYS A 132 17.36 -6.83 -3.38
N GLY A 133 17.67 -5.79 -2.60
CA GLY A 133 17.86 -5.84 -1.13
C GLY A 133 19.32 -5.82 -0.68
N ILE A 134 20.29 -5.94 -1.58
CA ILE A 134 21.72 -5.85 -1.24
C ILE A 134 22.11 -4.37 -1.19
N SER A 135 22.60 -3.91 -0.03
CA SER A 135 23.13 -2.56 0.14
C SER A 135 24.53 -2.43 -0.49
N PRO A 136 24.94 -1.23 -0.97
CA PRO A 136 26.35 -0.98 -1.27
C PRO A 136 27.24 -1.02 -0.01
N VAL A 137 26.66 -0.94 1.19
CA VAL A 137 27.38 -1.08 2.46
C VAL A 137 27.56 -2.57 2.76
N ARG A 138 28.81 -3.02 2.88
CA ARG A 138 29.14 -4.42 3.17
C ARG A 138 28.49 -4.87 4.49
N GLY A 139 27.80 -6.01 4.44
CA GLY A 139 27.12 -6.59 5.61
C GLY A 139 25.72 -6.02 5.90
N LEU A 140 25.25 -5.03 5.12
CA LEU A 140 23.91 -4.47 5.25
C LEU A 140 22.98 -4.97 4.15
N TYR A 141 21.78 -5.40 4.53
CA TYR A 141 20.76 -5.91 3.62
C TYR A 141 19.39 -5.41 4.03
N TYR A 142 18.49 -5.31 3.05
CA TYR A 142 17.09 -4.92 3.23
C TYR A 142 16.18 -6.05 2.78
N ILE A 143 15.06 -6.22 3.46
CA ILE A 143 14.06 -7.23 3.13
C ILE A 143 12.65 -6.68 3.33
N GLY A 144 11.71 -7.14 2.51
CA GLY A 144 10.30 -6.76 2.65
C GLY A 144 9.97 -5.37 2.12
N LEU A 145 10.88 -4.73 1.38
CA LEU A 145 10.60 -3.41 0.81
C LEU A 145 9.54 -3.51 -0.31
N PRO A 146 8.61 -2.54 -0.44
CA PRO A 146 7.71 -2.52 -1.58
C PRO A 146 8.49 -2.47 -2.89
N TRP A 147 8.18 -3.41 -3.78
CA TRP A 147 8.87 -3.56 -5.06
C TRP A 147 10.40 -3.80 -4.94
N GLN A 148 10.88 -4.39 -3.84
CA GLN A 148 12.31 -4.68 -3.64
C GLN A 148 12.96 -5.40 -4.83
N SER A 149 12.40 -6.55 -5.21
CA SER A 149 12.74 -7.27 -6.43
C SER A 149 11.54 -7.42 -7.35
N GLN A 150 10.33 -7.51 -6.77
CA GLN A 150 9.08 -7.83 -7.45
C GLN A 150 7.86 -7.25 -6.71
N ARG A 151 6.66 -7.30 -7.32
CA ARG A 151 5.41 -6.82 -6.68
C ARG A 151 5.16 -7.43 -5.30
N GLY A 152 5.42 -8.73 -5.15
CA GLY A 152 5.17 -9.49 -3.93
C GLY A 152 6.18 -9.28 -2.80
N SER A 153 7.26 -8.50 -3.00
CA SER A 153 8.37 -8.38 -2.04
C SER A 153 7.94 -7.97 -0.63
N ALA A 154 6.98 -7.05 -0.51
CA ALA A 154 6.46 -6.59 0.79
C ALA A 154 5.30 -7.43 1.34
N LEU A 155 4.96 -8.55 0.70
CA LEU A 155 3.84 -9.41 1.08
C LEU A 155 4.35 -10.75 1.60
N ILE A 156 3.62 -11.35 2.54
CA ILE A 156 3.93 -12.67 3.10
C ILE A 156 4.12 -13.72 2.00
N CYS A 157 3.32 -13.66 0.92
CA CYS A 157 3.41 -14.60 -0.20
C CYS A 157 4.65 -14.43 -1.10
N GLY A 158 5.38 -13.31 -1.01
CA GLY A 158 6.51 -13.02 -1.89
C GLY A 158 7.84 -12.77 -1.19
N VAL A 159 7.83 -12.30 0.06
CA VAL A 159 9.04 -11.95 0.82
C VAL A 159 10.00 -13.13 1.00
N GLY A 160 9.48 -14.37 1.05
CA GLY A 160 10.31 -15.58 1.15
C GLY A 160 11.26 -15.78 -0.03
N LYS A 161 10.88 -15.32 -1.24
CA LYS A 161 11.77 -15.37 -2.41
C LYS A 161 12.94 -14.41 -2.28
N ASP A 162 12.69 -13.23 -1.74
CA ASP A 162 13.74 -12.24 -1.45
C ASP A 162 14.65 -12.74 -0.33
N ALA A 163 14.08 -13.33 0.73
CA ALA A 163 14.86 -13.94 1.80
C ALA A 163 15.83 -15.01 1.28
N ALA A 164 15.34 -15.93 0.43
CA ALA A 164 16.15 -16.99 -0.17
C ALA A 164 17.27 -16.43 -1.07
N TYR A 165 16.97 -15.38 -1.85
CA TYR A 165 17.95 -14.69 -2.67
C TYR A 165 19.03 -14.01 -1.81
N LEU A 166 18.64 -13.24 -0.78
CA LEU A 166 19.61 -12.57 0.08
C LEU A 166 20.48 -13.56 0.84
N LEU A 167 19.92 -14.66 1.32
CA LEU A 167 20.69 -15.71 1.99
C LEU A 167 21.74 -16.34 1.06
N SER A 168 21.42 -16.53 -0.23
CA SER A 168 22.39 -17.07 -1.19
C SER A 168 23.53 -16.09 -1.47
N GLU A 169 23.26 -14.79 -1.46
CA GLU A 169 24.28 -13.75 -1.63
C GLU A 169 25.13 -13.56 -0.37
N ILE A 170 24.53 -13.63 0.82
CA ILE A 170 25.26 -13.57 2.10
C ILE A 170 26.30 -14.70 2.17
N LYS A 171 25.91 -15.93 1.83
CA LYS A 171 26.81 -17.10 1.87
C LYS A 171 28.02 -17.00 0.93
N LYS A 172 27.96 -16.18 -0.12
CA LYS A 172 29.11 -15.97 -1.03
C LYS A 172 30.19 -15.07 -0.43
N ILE A 173 29.85 -14.27 0.58
CA ILE A 173 30.79 -13.36 1.25
C ILE A 173 31.61 -14.11 2.32
N ASP A 174 31.06 -15.20 2.85
CA ASP A 174 31.71 -16.07 3.85
C ASP A 174 32.64 -17.13 3.21
N GLN A 175 32.77 -17.14 1.87
CA GLN A 175 33.69 -18.00 1.10
C GLN A 175 34.86 -17.18 0.57
#